data_AF-A0A085EVZ1-F1
#
_entry.id   AF-A0A085EVZ1-F1
#
_cell.length_a   1.000
_cell.length_b   1.000
_cell.length_c   1.000
_cell.angle_alpha   90.00
_cell.angle_beta   90.00
_cell.angle_gamma   90.00
#
_symmetry.space_group_name_H-M   'P 1'
#
loop_
_entity.id
_entity.type
_entity.pdbx_description
1 polymer ?
#
loop_
_entity_poly.entity_id
_entity_poly.type
_entity_poly.pdbx_seq_one_letter_code
_entity_poly.pdbx_strand_id
1 'polypeptide(L)'
;MLRIGLSASLMSLGALDFGLIVDSAVIIVENALRRIGERQQATGRVLSKAERTETVAAAAREMIRPSLYGQAIIILVYVPLLSFQGVEGRMFVPMAVTVMVALVCAFVLSVALVPAAIALWLSRHVDHTENRIIATASKRVFSRAAPRNWHPI
;
A
#
# COMPACT_ATOMS: atom_id res chain seq x y z
N MET A 1 -20.35 -7.01 13.38
CA MET A 1 -19.87 -6.74 14.75
C MET A 1 -21.00 -6.77 15.78
N LEU A 2 -22.08 -6.01 15.61
CA LEU A 2 -23.25 -6.02 16.54
C LEU A 2 -23.96 -7.38 16.69
N ARG A 3 -23.93 -8.25 15.68
CA ARG A 3 -24.53 -9.61 15.76
C ARG A 3 -23.70 -10.62 16.58
N ILE A 4 -22.49 -10.27 16.99
CA ILE A 4 -21.54 -11.19 17.66
C ILE A 4 -21.35 -10.83 19.16
N GLY A 5 -22.10 -9.85 19.68
CA GLY A 5 -22.05 -9.47 21.10
C GLY A 5 -20.74 -8.82 21.56
N LEU A 6 -19.85 -8.45 20.63
CA LEU A 6 -18.59 -7.78 20.95
C LEU A 6 -18.81 -6.27 21.06
N SER A 7 -18.66 -5.73 22.27
CA SER A 7 -18.73 -4.28 22.52
C SER A 7 -17.56 -3.58 21.83
N ALA A 8 -17.85 -2.60 20.97
CA ALA A 8 -16.84 -1.68 20.43
C ALA A 8 -16.36 -0.75 21.55
N SER A 9 -15.48 -1.25 22.42
CA SER A 9 -14.85 -0.46 23.48
C SER A 9 -13.66 0.33 22.90
N LEU A 10 -13.34 1.47 23.52
CA LEU A 10 -12.20 2.31 23.13
C LEU A 10 -10.87 1.53 23.08
N MET A 11 -10.72 0.49 23.90
CA MET A 11 -9.56 -0.41 23.88
C MET A 11 -9.47 -1.21 22.56
N SER A 12 -10.60 -1.69 22.04
CA SER A 12 -10.65 -2.40 20.76
C SER A 12 -10.63 -1.46 19.55
N LEU A 13 -11.14 -0.23 19.68
CA LEU A 13 -11.14 0.77 18.60
C LEU A 13 -9.78 1.48 18.49
N GLY A 14 -9.09 1.70 19.59
CA GLY A 14 -7.73 2.27 19.62
C GLY A 14 -6.63 1.28 19.20
N ALA A 15 -6.90 -0.03 19.32
CA ALA A 15 -6.00 -1.08 18.85
C ALA A 15 -6.18 -1.40 17.34
N LEU A 16 -7.22 -0.87 16.69
CA LEU A 16 -7.37 -0.95 15.24
C LEU A 16 -6.36 0.01 14.59
N ASP A 17 -5.20 -0.54 14.24
CA ASP A 17 -4.20 0.16 13.46
C ASP A 17 -4.70 0.30 12.00
N PHE A 18 -5.18 1.48 11.64
CA PHE A 18 -5.56 1.80 10.26
C PHE A 18 -4.40 1.60 9.28
N GLY A 19 -3.16 1.84 9.73
CA GLY A 19 -1.97 1.63 8.91
C GLY A 19 -1.89 0.18 8.46
N LEU A 20 -2.09 -0.75 9.39
CA LEU A 20 -2.03 -2.18 9.14
C LEU A 20 -3.17 -2.70 8.25
N ILE A 21 -4.36 -2.08 8.32
CA ILE A 21 -5.49 -2.41 7.43
C ILE A 21 -5.27 -1.88 6.01
N VAL A 22 -4.74 -0.66 5.89
CA VAL A 22 -4.62 0.06 4.61
C VAL A 22 -3.30 -0.25 3.87
N ASP A 23 -2.31 -0.82 4.55
CA ASP A 23 -0.98 -1.17 4.01
C ASP A 23 -1.06 -1.92 2.68
N SER A 24 -1.80 -3.03 2.65
CA SER A 24 -1.94 -3.85 1.44
C SER A 24 -2.55 -3.10 0.25
N ALA A 25 -3.38 -2.08 0.49
CA ALA A 25 -3.94 -1.23 -0.57
C ALA A 25 -2.91 -0.23 -1.08
N VAL A 26 -2.20 0.44 -0.17
CA VAL A 26 -1.19 1.45 -0.51
C VAL A 26 -0.06 0.82 -1.33
N ILE A 27 0.43 -0.36 -0.94
CA ILE A 27 1.48 -1.07 -1.69
C ILE A 27 1.04 -1.36 -3.14
N ILE A 28 -0.20 -1.81 -3.35
CA ILE A 28 -0.73 -2.08 -4.69
C ILE A 28 -0.88 -0.79 -5.50
N VAL A 29 -1.39 0.28 -4.88
CA VAL A 29 -1.52 1.61 -5.52
C VAL A 29 -0.15 2.11 -5.98
N GLU A 30 0.84 2.12 -5.11
CA GLU A 30 2.19 2.61 -5.42
C GLU A 30 2.82 1.79 -6.55
N ASN A 31 2.67 0.47 -6.52
CA ASN A 31 3.19 -0.39 -7.58
C ASN A 31 2.50 -0.17 -8.92
N ALA A 32 1.18 -0.03 -8.92
CA ALA A 32 0.42 0.26 -10.13
C ALA A 32 0.80 1.64 -10.71
N LEU A 33 0.90 2.67 -9.87
CA LEU A 33 1.27 4.03 -10.29
C LEU A 33 2.69 4.08 -10.85
N ARG A 34 3.66 3.45 -10.18
CA ARG A 34 5.04 3.32 -10.66
C ARG A 34 5.09 2.65 -12.03
N ARG A 35 4.40 1.52 -12.21
CA ARG A 35 4.38 0.79 -13.49
C ARG A 35 3.72 1.60 -14.62
N ILE A 36 2.67 2.35 -14.30
CA ILE A 36 2.01 3.25 -15.25
C ILE A 36 2.97 4.38 -15.66
N GLY A 37 3.67 5.00 -14.69
CA GLY A 37 4.66 6.05 -14.94
C GLY A 37 5.80 5.57 -15.85
N GLU A 38 6.38 4.40 -15.55
CA GLU A 38 7.42 3.77 -16.37
C GLU A 38 6.96 3.51 -17.81
N ARG A 39 5.73 2.99 -17.99
CA ARG A 39 5.14 2.74 -19.32
C ARG A 39 4.84 4.04 -20.07
N GLN A 40 4.36 5.09 -19.39
CA GLN A 40 4.10 6.39 -20.01
C GLN A 40 5.39 7.06 -20.47
N GLN A 41 6.45 7.00 -19.65
CA GLN A 41 7.78 7.50 -20.02
C GLN A 41 8.37 6.74 -21.21
N ALA A 42 8.27 5.40 -21.21
CA ALA A 42 8.78 4.58 -22.32
C ALA A 42 8.04 4.82 -23.64
N THR A 43 6.74 5.13 -23.59
CA THR A 43 5.90 5.31 -24.79
C THR A 43 5.78 6.79 -25.20
N GLY A 44 6.17 7.74 -24.33
CA GLY A 44 6.02 9.17 -24.55
C GLY A 44 4.57 9.67 -24.65
N ARG A 45 3.58 8.85 -24.25
CA ARG A 45 2.15 9.16 -24.35
C ARG A 45 1.36 8.59 -23.18
N VAL A 46 0.15 9.11 -22.99
CA VAL A 46 -0.83 8.51 -22.07
C VAL A 46 -1.25 7.13 -22.60
N LEU A 47 -1.32 6.16 -21.69
CA LEU A 47 -1.81 4.81 -21.97
C LEU A 47 -3.30 4.84 -22.29
N SER A 48 -3.73 4.04 -23.27
CA SER A 48 -5.15 3.79 -23.51
C SER A 48 -5.78 3.04 -22.32
N LYS A 49 -7.12 3.05 -22.24
CA LYS A 49 -7.84 2.34 -21.17
C LYS A 49 -7.49 0.84 -21.13
N ALA A 50 -7.33 0.20 -22.29
CA ALA A 50 -6.98 -1.22 -22.37
C ALA A 50 -5.56 -1.47 -21.84
N GLU A 51 -4.57 -0.71 -22.33
CA GLU A 51 -3.17 -0.83 -21.89
C GLU A 51 -3.01 -0.53 -20.40
N ARG A 52 -3.73 0.48 -19.88
CA ARG A 52 -3.75 0.82 -18.45
C ARG A 52 -4.30 -0.33 -17.63
N THR A 53 -5.43 -0.91 -18.03
CA THR A 53 -6.07 -2.02 -17.30
C THR A 53 -5.15 -3.25 -17.24
N GLU A 54 -4.51 -3.59 -18.36
CA GLU A 54 -3.53 -4.68 -18.42
C GLU A 54 -2.31 -4.41 -17.52
N THR A 55 -1.76 -3.20 -17.61
CA THR A 55 -0.59 -2.80 -16.80
C THR A 55 -0.89 -2.87 -15.30
N VAL A 56 -2.05 -2.35 -14.89
CA VAL A 56 -2.49 -2.35 -13.49
C VAL A 56 -2.79 -3.77 -13.01
N ALA A 57 -3.44 -4.60 -13.82
CA ALA A 57 -3.72 -5.99 -13.47
C ALA A 57 -2.43 -6.81 -13.30
N ALA A 58 -1.44 -6.61 -14.18
CA ALA A 58 -0.13 -7.25 -14.06
C ALA A 58 0.63 -6.76 -12.81
N ALA A 59 0.59 -5.45 -12.52
CA ALA A 59 1.17 -4.87 -11.31
C ALA A 59 0.53 -5.41 -10.02
N ALA A 60 -0.78 -5.55 -10.00
CA ALA A 60 -1.51 -6.10 -8.86
C ALA A 60 -1.19 -7.58 -8.63
N ARG A 61 -1.13 -8.40 -9.70
CA ARG A 61 -0.83 -9.84 -9.60
C ARG A 61 0.54 -10.13 -8.99
N GLU A 62 1.54 -9.32 -9.31
CA GLU A 62 2.88 -9.46 -8.73
C GLU A 62 2.89 -9.19 -7.22
N MET A 63 2.04 -8.26 -6.76
CA MET A 63 1.94 -7.88 -5.35
C MET A 63 1.17 -8.89 -4.49
N ILE A 64 0.40 -9.81 -5.08
CA ILE A 64 -0.38 -10.80 -4.32
C ILE A 64 0.51 -11.64 -3.41
N ARG A 65 1.60 -12.20 -3.93
CA ARG A 65 2.52 -13.04 -3.14
C ARG A 65 3.14 -12.28 -1.96
N PRO A 66 3.87 -11.16 -2.16
CA PRO A 66 4.49 -10.44 -1.05
C PRO A 66 3.46 -9.93 -0.03
N SER A 67 2.32 -9.41 -0.48
CA SER A 67 1.26 -8.95 0.44
C SER A 67 0.66 -10.11 1.25
N LEU A 68 0.45 -11.30 0.65
CA LEU A 68 -0.01 -12.47 1.39
C LEU A 68 0.98 -12.93 2.46
N TYR A 69 2.28 -12.95 2.15
CA TYR A 69 3.30 -13.32 3.13
C TYR A 69 3.35 -12.33 4.29
N GLY A 70 3.30 -11.02 4.01
CA GLY A 70 3.22 -9.99 5.06
C GLY A 70 1.97 -10.16 5.93
N GLN A 71 0.82 -10.36 5.30
CA GLN A 71 -0.45 -10.59 6.01
C GLN A 71 -0.40 -11.83 6.91
N ALA A 72 0.18 -12.92 6.41
CA ALA A 72 0.31 -14.17 7.15
C ALA A 72 1.20 -13.99 8.39
N ILE A 73 2.32 -13.25 8.27
CA ILE A 73 3.20 -12.93 9.40
C ILE A 73 2.43 -12.13 10.46
N ILE A 74 1.70 -11.10 10.04
CA ILE A 74 0.91 -10.29 10.98
C ILE A 74 -0.12 -11.18 11.69
N ILE A 75 -0.89 -11.97 10.95
CA ILE A 75 -1.89 -12.88 11.53
C ILE A 75 -1.23 -13.84 12.53
N LEU A 76 -0.05 -14.39 12.19
CA LEU A 76 0.70 -15.29 13.07
C LEU A 76 1.09 -14.61 14.39
N VAL A 77 1.41 -13.31 14.37
CA VAL A 77 1.68 -12.54 15.59
C VAL A 77 0.44 -12.38 16.48
N TYR A 78 -0.77 -12.38 15.89
CA TYR A 78 -2.03 -12.33 16.63
C TYR A 78 -2.51 -13.70 17.14
N VAL A 79 -2.07 -14.82 16.54
CA VAL A 79 -2.48 -16.18 16.95
C VAL A 79 -2.22 -16.48 18.44
N PRO A 80 -1.06 -16.14 19.03
CA PRO A 80 -0.79 -16.36 20.46
C PRO A 80 -1.78 -15.67 21.40
N LEU A 81 -2.37 -14.54 20.99
CA LEU A 81 -3.36 -13.82 21.79
C LEU A 81 -4.65 -14.62 21.97
N LEU A 82 -4.93 -15.57 21.07
CA LEU A 82 -6.07 -16.49 21.17
C LEU A 82 -5.89 -17.52 22.29
N SER A 83 -4.66 -17.74 22.75
CA SER A 83 -4.33 -18.70 23.80
C SER A 83 -4.42 -18.11 25.23
N PHE A 84 -4.68 -16.81 25.36
CA PHE A 84 -4.81 -16.18 26.68
C PHE A 84 -6.04 -16.67 27.44
N GLN A 85 -5.83 -17.06 28.70
CA GLN A 85 -6.88 -17.47 29.63
C GLN A 85 -7.13 -16.40 30.70
N GLY A 86 -8.25 -16.51 31.41
CA GLY A 86 -8.59 -15.60 32.50
C GLY A 86 -9.19 -14.26 32.05
N VAL A 87 -9.00 -13.23 32.87
CA VAL A 87 -9.59 -11.89 32.64
C VAL A 87 -8.99 -11.22 31.39
N GLU A 88 -7.70 -11.45 31.15
CA GLU A 88 -6.97 -10.89 30.01
C GLU A 88 -7.48 -11.47 28.68
N GLY A 89 -7.72 -12.78 28.60
CA GLY A 89 -8.26 -13.42 27.40
C GLY A 89 -9.63 -12.87 26.96
N ARG A 90 -10.52 -12.55 27.91
CA ARG A 90 -11.84 -11.97 27.61
C ARG A 90 -11.77 -10.59 26.94
N MET A 91 -10.65 -9.90 27.08
CA MET A 91 -10.41 -8.57 26.50
C MET A 91 -9.63 -8.66 25.19
N PHE A 92 -8.61 -9.51 25.12
CA PHE A 92 -7.71 -9.61 23.95
C PHE A 92 -8.22 -10.53 22.84
N VAL A 93 -8.92 -11.62 23.17
CA VAL A 93 -9.42 -12.56 22.15
C VAL A 93 -10.42 -11.90 21.19
N PRO A 94 -11.45 -11.16 21.65
CA PRO A 94 -12.36 -10.45 20.76
C PRO A 94 -11.69 -9.43 19.84
N MET A 95 -10.66 -8.78 20.37
CA MET A 95 -9.88 -7.78 19.65
C MET A 95 -9.05 -8.44 18.55
N ALA A 96 -8.33 -9.53 18.86
CA ALA A 96 -7.51 -10.26 17.89
C ALA A 96 -8.36 -10.81 16.73
N VAL A 97 -9.52 -11.41 17.04
CA VAL A 97 -10.45 -11.93 16.01
C VAL A 97 -10.92 -10.82 15.10
N THR A 98 -11.25 -9.65 15.65
CA THR A 98 -11.67 -8.48 14.89
C THR A 98 -10.59 -8.04 13.89
N VAL A 99 -9.35 -7.92 14.35
CA VAL A 99 -8.22 -7.49 13.50
C VAL A 99 -7.92 -8.53 12.42
N MET A 100 -7.88 -9.82 12.77
CA MET A 100 -7.64 -10.90 11.79
C MET A 100 -8.70 -10.91 10.68
N VAL A 101 -9.98 -10.77 11.03
CA VAL A 101 -11.07 -10.71 10.04
C VAL A 101 -10.97 -9.44 9.20
N ALA A 102 -10.71 -8.28 9.82
CA ALA A 102 -10.53 -7.02 9.12
C ALA A 102 -9.38 -7.10 8.11
N LEU A 103 -8.27 -7.73 8.49
CA LEU A 103 -7.12 -7.96 7.63
C LEU A 103 -7.45 -8.82 6.43
N VAL A 104 -8.05 -9.98 6.63
CA VAL A 104 -8.42 -10.88 5.52
C VAL A 104 -9.37 -10.16 4.56
N CYS A 105 -10.38 -9.47 5.08
CA CYS A 105 -11.30 -8.66 4.27
C CYS A 105 -10.57 -7.54 3.51
N ALA A 106 -9.69 -6.79 4.18
CA ALA A 106 -8.93 -5.70 3.58
C ALA A 106 -8.04 -6.19 2.44
N PHE A 107 -7.38 -7.34 2.62
CA PHE A 107 -6.56 -7.95 1.58
C PHE A 107 -7.39 -8.34 0.35
N VAL A 108 -8.53 -9.03 0.55
CA VAL A 108 -9.42 -9.44 -0.54
C VAL A 108 -9.97 -8.23 -1.28
N LEU A 109 -10.44 -7.22 -0.55
CA LEU A 109 -10.93 -5.97 -1.12
C LEU A 109 -9.82 -5.20 -1.83
N SER A 110 -8.61 -5.21 -1.30
CA SER A 110 -7.46 -4.55 -1.91
C SER A 110 -7.15 -5.15 -3.28
N VAL A 111 -6.98 -6.47 -3.37
CA VAL A 111 -6.66 -7.14 -4.64
C VAL A 111 -7.77 -7.00 -5.69
N ALA A 112 -9.04 -6.93 -5.28
CA ALA A 112 -10.17 -6.82 -6.21
C ALA A 112 -10.52 -5.37 -6.58
N LEU A 113 -10.68 -4.49 -5.59
CA LEU A 113 -11.23 -3.14 -5.80
C LEU A 113 -10.16 -2.12 -6.15
N VAL A 114 -8.96 -2.20 -5.57
CA VAL A 114 -7.92 -1.19 -5.79
C VAL A 114 -7.47 -1.17 -7.26
N PRO A 115 -7.12 -2.31 -7.90
CA PRO A 115 -6.75 -2.32 -9.31
C PRO A 115 -7.88 -1.85 -10.21
N ALA A 116 -9.12 -2.22 -9.91
CA ALA A 116 -10.30 -1.81 -10.65
C ALA A 116 -10.53 -0.28 -10.55
N ALA A 117 -10.39 0.29 -9.35
CA ALA A 117 -10.53 1.72 -9.11
C ALA A 117 -9.46 2.51 -9.87
N ILE A 118 -8.20 2.06 -9.83
CA ILE A 118 -7.11 2.69 -10.59
C ILE A 118 -7.39 2.59 -12.10
N ALA A 119 -7.77 1.42 -12.59
CA ALA A 119 -8.04 1.21 -14.01
C ALA A 119 -9.22 2.07 -14.53
N LEU A 120 -10.22 2.35 -13.69
CA LEU A 120 -11.41 3.13 -14.06
C LEU A 120 -11.23 4.64 -13.88
N TRP A 121 -10.67 5.09 -12.74
CA TRP A 121 -10.64 6.50 -12.37
C TRP A 121 -9.34 7.23 -12.73
N LEU A 122 -8.22 6.52 -12.92
CA LEU A 122 -6.93 7.17 -13.19
C LEU A 122 -6.79 7.53 -14.67
N SER A 123 -7.41 8.64 -15.10
CA SER A 123 -7.44 9.08 -16.50
C SER A 123 -6.46 10.20 -16.89
N ARG A 124 -5.53 10.59 -16.00
CA ARG A 124 -4.55 11.66 -16.24
C ARG A 124 -3.12 11.14 -16.37
N HIS A 125 -2.26 11.97 -16.98
CA HIS A 125 -0.80 11.78 -17.03
C HIS A 125 -0.28 11.54 -15.61
N VAL A 126 0.45 10.45 -15.40
CA VAL A 126 1.19 10.20 -14.17
C VAL A 126 2.55 10.81 -14.39
N ASP A 127 2.63 12.14 -14.25
CA ASP A 127 3.91 12.82 -14.25
C ASP A 127 4.64 12.46 -12.96
N HIS A 128 5.78 11.78 -13.11
CA HIS A 128 6.87 11.90 -12.15
C HIS A 128 7.42 13.33 -12.25
N THR A 129 6.65 14.30 -11.78
CA THR A 129 7.20 15.63 -11.51
C THR A 129 8.19 15.42 -10.39
N GLU A 130 9.48 15.42 -10.70
CA GLU A 130 10.52 15.70 -9.72
C GLU A 130 10.01 16.87 -8.87
N ASN A 131 9.81 16.63 -7.58
CA ASN A 131 9.39 17.66 -6.66
C ASN A 131 10.32 18.86 -6.90
N ARG A 132 9.79 20.00 -7.36
CA ARG A 132 10.60 21.16 -7.77
C ARG A 132 11.57 21.59 -6.66
N ILE A 133 11.24 21.26 -5.42
CA ILE A 133 12.05 21.41 -4.23
C ILE A 133 13.32 20.55 -4.27
N ILE A 134 13.24 19.28 -4.67
CA ILE A 134 14.38 18.35 -4.80
C ILE A 134 15.27 18.76 -5.98
N ALA A 135 14.70 19.13 -7.13
CA ALA A 135 15.47 19.63 -8.27
C ALA A 135 16.23 20.92 -7.95
N THR A 136 15.62 21.83 -7.16
CA THR A 136 16.26 23.09 -6.74
C THR A 136 17.32 22.84 -5.64
N ALA A 137 17.06 21.92 -4.71
CA ALA A 137 18.01 21.54 -3.67
C ALA A 137 19.23 20.82 -4.25
N SER A 138 19.02 19.87 -5.16
CA SER A 138 20.08 19.15 -5.87
C SER A 138 20.96 20.10 -6.69
N LYS A 139 20.37 21.06 -7.42
CA LYS A 139 21.15 22.09 -8.14
C LYS A 139 22.00 22.97 -7.23
N ARG A 140 21.52 23.32 -6.03
CA ARG A 140 22.26 24.15 -5.06
C ARG A 140 23.38 23.39 -4.33
N VAL A 141 23.21 22.08 -4.13
CA VAL A 141 24.23 21.22 -3.52
C VAL A 141 25.29 20.84 -4.55
N PHE A 142 24.89 20.48 -5.78
CA PHE A 142 25.83 20.13 -6.86
C PHE A 142 26.65 21.35 -7.31
N SER A 143 26.08 22.57 -7.29
CA SER A 143 26.84 23.80 -7.56
C SER A 143 27.86 24.17 -6.48
N ARG A 144 27.77 23.55 -5.28
CA ARG A 144 28.74 23.73 -4.19
C ARG A 144 29.82 22.64 -4.15
N ALA A 145 29.61 21.51 -4.83
CA ALA A 145 30.48 20.33 -4.76
C ALA A 145 31.17 19.97 -6.09
N ALA A 146 30.97 20.73 -7.18
CA ALA A 146 31.68 20.50 -8.43
C ALA A 146 33.11 21.06 -8.38
N PRO A 147 34.18 20.22 -8.35
CA PRO A 147 35.53 20.70 -8.53
C PRO A 147 35.69 21.31 -9.94
N ARG A 148 36.33 22.48 -9.94
CA ARG A 148 36.44 23.47 -11.01
C ARG A 148 37.38 23.04 -12.16
N ASN A 149 37.31 21.80 -12.63
CA ASN A 149 38.28 21.29 -13.63
C ASN A 149 37.80 20.19 -14.60
N TRP A 150 36.49 20.00 -14.80
CA TRP A 150 36.00 19.16 -15.90
C TRP A 150 35.94 19.94 -17.22
N HIS A 151 37.01 19.87 -18.02
CA HIS A 151 37.00 20.23 -19.43
C HIS A 151 36.73 18.95 -20.26
N PRO A 152 35.64 18.89 -21.07
CA PRO A 152 35.51 17.84 -22.06
C PRO A 152 36.53 18.11 -23.18
N ILE A 153 37.47 17.17 -23.34
CA ILE A 153 38.23 16.97 -24.59
C ILE A 153 37.56 15.85 -25.36
#